data_AF-A0A8D8AFC4-F1
#
_entry.id   AF-A0A8D8AFC4-F1
#
_cell.length_a   1.000
_cell.length_b   1.000
_cell.length_c   1.000
_cell.angle_alpha   90.00
_cell.angle_beta   90.00
_cell.angle_gamma   90.00
#
_symmetry.space_group_name_H-M   'P 1'
#
loop_
_entity.id
_entity.type
_entity.pdbx_description
1 polymer ?
#
loop_
_entity_poly.entity_id
_entity_poly.type
_entity_poly.pdbx_seq_one_letter_code
_entity_poly.pdbx_strand_id
1 'polypeptide(L)'
;MVHFAVWPLLFLPLAAAAFNDVFDEELLIKPLPDGFVYSYFQFTTRWQLAANDSLLHTHLVSRSLAELVHHYDVSELHLSFTNGIWRYENWGFPVVDAGPGAEVWAWFANAKDDAEVDGRWKQLCGTLSGLFCASLSFVDGTNTFRPEYSLRPQTHRFGEELRVRYAALPREIVCTENLTPWKKLLPCKLREGFASLLTPDHVYSGNYHSLALHVRKLCDDAECGRFQLEVRQSVSLVQDQRLFGGKDWSVRKLFGQGMEGACTLAASSKLYVDVTDRSYEMTQVPTDVIRTTRGGASSVLYEYDIKQFERKQRMFNVAAVDRADPNVVSLIQPPPIYSKRFISGVGQERGRIVTRITNTHWTDLNLIIFENIPWFVPIYLHTLKITQGPIQHTPRTVKYIPGRQRERPSHLEIALTIPKRSTLELSID
;
A
#
# COMPACT_ATOMS: atom_id res chain seq x y z
N MET A 1 -71.81 31.32 2.19
CA MET A 1 -70.55 31.42 1.42
C MET A 1 -69.47 31.93 2.36
N VAL A 2 -68.61 31.04 2.86
CA VAL A 2 -67.45 31.39 3.70
C VAL A 2 -66.23 31.09 2.85
N HIS A 3 -65.50 32.14 2.44
CA HIS A 3 -64.27 31.98 1.68
C HIS A 3 -63.11 31.64 2.63
N PHE A 4 -62.57 30.42 2.50
CA PHE A 4 -61.28 30.07 3.08
C PHE A 4 -60.16 30.55 2.15
N ALA A 5 -59.33 31.48 2.63
CA ALA A 5 -58.09 31.87 1.97
C ALA A 5 -57.00 30.84 2.30
N VAL A 6 -56.54 30.09 1.30
CA VAL A 6 -55.38 29.21 1.39
C VAL A 6 -54.16 30.02 0.97
N TRP A 7 -53.23 30.25 1.89
CA TRP A 7 -51.89 30.77 1.56
C TRP A 7 -51.01 29.63 1.06
N PRO A 8 -50.26 29.81 -0.05
CA PRO A 8 -49.30 28.81 -0.50
C PRO A 8 -48.04 28.88 0.36
N LEU A 9 -47.68 27.76 0.99
CA LEU A 9 -46.39 27.55 1.62
C LEU A 9 -45.31 27.55 0.53
N LEU A 10 -44.52 28.63 0.47
CA LEU A 10 -43.28 28.70 -0.29
C LEU A 10 -42.29 27.68 0.28
N PHE A 11 -42.12 26.55 -0.43
CA PHE A 11 -40.98 25.66 -0.23
C PHE A 11 -39.71 26.40 -0.68
N LEU A 12 -38.98 26.97 0.28
CA LEU A 12 -37.59 27.36 0.07
C LEU A 12 -36.79 26.09 -0.25
N PRO A 13 -36.02 26.03 -1.35
CA PRO A 13 -35.13 24.92 -1.58
C PRO A 13 -34.08 24.99 -0.47
N LEU A 14 -33.98 23.96 0.37
CA LEU A 14 -32.79 23.76 1.18
C LEU A 14 -31.62 23.74 0.21
N ALA A 15 -30.77 24.76 0.25
CA ALA A 15 -29.48 24.72 -0.40
C ALA A 15 -28.77 23.48 0.14
N ALA A 16 -28.61 22.46 -0.69
CA ALA A 16 -27.81 21.29 -0.35
C ALA A 16 -26.41 21.84 -0.02
N ALA A 17 -25.98 21.66 1.23
CA ALA A 17 -24.61 21.95 1.61
C ALA A 17 -23.71 21.17 0.65
N ALA A 18 -22.89 21.88 -0.12
CA ALA A 18 -21.93 21.25 -1.01
C ALA A 18 -20.88 20.56 -0.13
N PHE A 19 -21.02 19.25 0.07
CA PHE A 19 -20.01 18.45 0.76
C PHE A 19 -18.77 18.39 -0.14
N ASN A 20 -17.59 18.71 0.43
CA ASN A 20 -16.33 18.73 -0.31
C ASN A 20 -15.52 17.45 -0.09
N ASP A 21 -16.23 16.32 -0.18
CA ASP A 21 -15.66 14.98 -0.06
C ASP A 21 -15.68 14.31 -1.43
N VAL A 22 -14.59 13.64 -1.79
CA VAL A 22 -14.46 12.93 -3.06
C VAL A 22 -14.03 11.50 -2.79
N PHE A 23 -14.70 10.55 -3.42
CA PHE A 23 -14.31 9.15 -3.39
C PHE A 23 -13.99 8.66 -4.80
N ASP A 24 -12.84 8.05 -5.01
CA ASP A 24 -12.44 7.48 -6.29
C ASP A 24 -12.07 6.01 -6.11
N GLU A 25 -12.49 5.18 -7.07
CA GLU A 25 -12.13 3.76 -7.13
C GLU A 25 -11.42 3.41 -8.43
N GLU A 26 -10.34 2.65 -8.30
CA GLU A 26 -9.47 2.27 -9.41
C GLU A 26 -9.04 0.81 -9.28
N LEU A 27 -8.94 0.13 -10.41
CA LEU A 27 -8.37 -1.21 -10.51
C LEU A 27 -7.32 -1.22 -11.62
N LEU A 28 -6.10 -1.59 -11.30
CA LEU A 28 -5.06 -1.90 -12.27
C LEU A 28 -4.94 -3.41 -12.42
N ILE A 29 -5.01 -3.92 -13.66
CA ILE A 29 -4.66 -5.30 -13.99
C ILE A 29 -3.39 -5.28 -14.84
N LYS A 30 -2.33 -5.88 -14.32
CA LYS A 30 -1.03 -6.00 -14.95
C LYS A 30 -0.66 -7.47 -15.11
N PRO A 31 -0.66 -8.01 -16.33
CA PRO A 31 -0.12 -9.33 -16.61
C PRO A 31 1.39 -9.36 -16.32
N LEU A 32 1.82 -10.39 -15.59
CA LEU A 32 3.21 -10.60 -15.23
C LEU A 32 3.87 -11.61 -16.19
N PRO A 33 5.19 -11.57 -16.35
CA PRO A 33 5.84 -12.39 -17.37
C PRO A 33 5.79 -13.91 -17.12
N ASP A 34 5.73 -14.33 -15.86
CA ASP A 34 5.79 -15.75 -15.44
C ASP A 34 4.42 -16.46 -15.39
N GLY A 35 3.42 -15.93 -16.10
CA GLY A 35 2.06 -16.49 -16.16
C GLY A 35 1.21 -16.14 -14.95
N PHE A 36 1.56 -15.08 -14.23
CA PHE A 36 0.75 -14.51 -13.16
C PHE A 36 0.04 -13.23 -13.63
N VAL A 37 -0.99 -12.82 -12.92
CA VAL A 37 -1.62 -11.51 -13.08
C VAL A 37 -1.56 -10.78 -11.76
N TYR A 38 -1.02 -9.56 -11.79
CA TYR A 38 -1.08 -8.62 -10.69
C TYR A 38 -2.32 -7.75 -10.82
N SER A 39 -3.19 -7.78 -9.82
CA SER A 39 -4.33 -6.88 -9.69
C SER A 39 -4.13 -5.96 -8.50
N TYR A 40 -4.23 -4.65 -8.72
CA TYR A 40 -4.10 -3.63 -7.69
C TYR A 40 -5.37 -2.78 -7.62
N PHE A 41 -6.09 -2.93 -6.53
CA PHE A 41 -7.28 -2.14 -6.20
C PHE A 41 -6.85 -0.94 -5.38
N GLN A 42 -7.38 0.24 -5.70
CA GLN A 42 -7.15 1.47 -4.96
C GLN A 42 -8.47 2.20 -4.76
N PHE A 43 -8.77 2.52 -3.51
CA PHE A 43 -9.91 3.30 -3.11
C PHE A 43 -9.40 4.52 -2.35
N THR A 44 -9.67 5.71 -2.87
CA THR A 44 -9.17 6.97 -2.29
C THR A 44 -10.35 7.81 -1.87
N THR A 45 -10.45 8.11 -0.58
CA THR A 45 -11.43 9.05 -0.04
C THR A 45 -10.69 10.29 0.43
N ARG A 46 -11.12 11.47 -0.04
CA ARG A 46 -10.59 12.77 0.38
C ARG A 46 -11.70 13.54 1.06
N TRP A 47 -11.41 14.09 2.23
CA TRP A 47 -12.34 14.90 3.01
C TRP A 47 -11.66 16.20 3.44
N GLN A 48 -12.20 17.34 3.03
CA GLN A 48 -11.71 18.64 3.48
C GLN A 48 -12.27 18.95 4.88
N LEU A 49 -11.40 19.06 5.88
CA LEU A 49 -11.81 19.43 7.23
C LEU A 49 -12.05 20.95 7.28
N ALA A 50 -13.29 21.36 7.52
CA ALA A 50 -13.59 22.76 7.83
C ALA A 50 -13.09 23.10 9.24
N ALA A 51 -12.58 24.33 9.43
CA ALA A 51 -12.00 24.78 10.71
C ALA A 51 -12.95 24.70 11.92
N ASN A 52 -14.27 24.70 11.68
CA ASN A 52 -15.32 24.61 12.71
C ASN A 52 -16.11 23.30 12.63
N ASP A 53 -15.70 22.34 11.80
CA ASP A 53 -16.45 21.11 11.66
C ASP A 53 -16.14 20.19 12.83
N SER A 54 -17.17 19.79 13.57
CA SER A 54 -17.00 18.73 14.55
C SER A 54 -16.69 17.47 13.76
N LEU A 55 -15.55 16.83 14.02
CA LEU A 55 -15.15 15.55 13.42
C LEU A 55 -16.14 14.38 13.60
N LEU A 56 -17.31 14.68 14.19
CA LEU A 56 -18.48 13.85 14.43
C LEU A 56 -19.36 13.67 13.19
N HIS A 57 -19.25 14.53 12.17
CA HIS A 57 -20.10 14.50 10.96
C HIS A 57 -19.31 14.12 9.71
N THR A 58 -18.80 12.90 9.67
CA THR A 58 -18.16 12.35 8.48
C THR A 58 -19.22 11.95 7.43
N HIS A 59 -19.03 12.33 6.16
CA HIS A 59 -19.90 11.90 5.06
C HIS A 59 -19.36 10.64 4.36
N LEU A 60 -18.21 10.72 3.69
CA LEU A 60 -17.61 9.56 2.97
C LEU A 60 -16.57 8.81 3.82
N VAL A 61 -15.71 9.53 4.54
CA VAL A 61 -14.67 8.90 5.37
C VAL A 61 -15.32 8.14 6.53
N SER A 62 -14.81 6.96 6.84
CA SER A 62 -15.29 6.20 8.01
C SER A 62 -15.03 6.97 9.31
N ARG A 63 -16.07 7.11 10.12
CA ARG A 63 -16.00 7.78 11.44
C ARG A 63 -14.90 7.20 12.32
N SER A 64 -14.73 5.87 12.33
CA SER A 64 -13.69 5.21 13.11
C SER A 64 -12.28 5.65 12.72
N LEU A 65 -12.03 5.90 11.43
CA LEU A 65 -10.73 6.39 10.96
C LEU A 65 -10.53 7.87 11.29
N ALA A 66 -11.57 8.69 11.12
CA ALA A 66 -11.52 10.11 11.48
C ALA A 66 -11.24 10.31 12.99
N GLU A 67 -11.96 9.57 13.84
CA GLU A 67 -11.77 9.60 15.29
C GLU A 67 -10.37 9.14 15.69
N LEU A 68 -9.85 8.07 15.07
CA LEU A 68 -8.50 7.57 15.33
C LEU A 68 -7.41 8.60 15.01
N VAL A 69 -7.50 9.24 13.83
CA VAL A 69 -6.52 10.25 13.40
C VAL A 69 -6.53 11.48 14.31
N HIS A 70 -7.71 11.89 14.76
CA HIS A 70 -7.85 13.04 15.66
C HIS A 70 -7.45 12.72 17.09
N HIS A 71 -7.94 11.62 17.65
CA HIS A 71 -7.74 11.27 19.06
C HIS A 71 -6.27 11.04 19.40
N TYR A 72 -5.50 10.48 18.47
CA TYR A 72 -4.08 10.17 18.66
C TYR A 72 -3.13 11.20 18.03
N ASP A 73 -3.64 12.30 17.45
CA ASP A 73 -2.87 13.30 16.69
C ASP A 73 -1.93 12.68 15.64
N VAL A 74 -2.44 11.70 14.89
CA VAL A 74 -1.67 11.05 13.84
C VAL A 74 -1.68 11.96 12.61
N SER A 75 -0.51 12.29 12.07
CA SER A 75 -0.38 13.05 10.82
C SER A 75 -0.38 12.13 9.61
N GLU A 76 0.21 10.95 9.76
CA GLU A 76 0.36 9.95 8.71
C GLU A 76 0.35 8.56 9.34
N LEU A 77 -0.43 7.64 8.79
CA LEU A 77 -0.57 6.24 9.23
C LEU A 77 -0.45 5.33 8.02
N HIS A 78 0.34 4.28 8.17
CA HIS A 78 0.45 3.22 7.19
C HIS A 78 0.28 1.89 7.91
N LEU A 79 -0.59 1.06 7.37
CA LEU A 79 -0.85 -0.28 7.85
C LEU A 79 -0.97 -1.20 6.64
N SER A 80 -0.28 -2.33 6.66
CA SER A 80 -0.46 -3.39 5.68
C SER A 80 -0.47 -4.75 6.34
N PHE A 81 -1.32 -5.65 5.84
CA PHE A 81 -1.33 -7.07 6.15
C PHE A 81 -1.06 -7.83 4.86
N THR A 82 0.02 -8.59 4.83
CA THR A 82 0.48 -9.25 3.60
C THR A 82 0.78 -10.71 3.84
N ASN A 83 0.40 -11.54 2.88
CA ASN A 83 0.81 -12.93 2.80
C ASN A 83 1.45 -13.19 1.44
N GLY A 84 2.53 -13.97 1.44
CA GLY A 84 3.39 -14.20 0.28
C GLY A 84 4.58 -13.23 0.21
N ILE A 85 5.48 -13.52 -0.74
CA ILE A 85 6.69 -12.74 -0.97
C ILE A 85 6.64 -12.19 -2.39
N TRP A 86 6.79 -10.87 -2.53
CA TRP A 86 6.87 -10.23 -3.83
C TRP A 86 8.18 -10.58 -4.54
N ARG A 87 8.09 -11.09 -5.77
CA ARG A 87 9.27 -11.49 -6.56
C ARG A 87 9.78 -10.32 -7.40
N TYR A 88 10.50 -9.40 -6.77
CA TYR A 88 11.04 -8.19 -7.40
C TYR A 88 11.75 -8.41 -8.74
N GLU A 89 12.57 -9.46 -8.83
CA GLU A 89 13.34 -9.77 -10.05
C GLU A 89 12.44 -10.11 -11.25
N ASN A 90 11.30 -10.76 -11.01
CA ASN A 90 10.42 -11.24 -12.07
C ASN A 90 9.22 -10.33 -12.29
N TRP A 91 8.68 -9.75 -11.23
CA TRP A 91 7.44 -8.96 -11.25
C TRP A 91 7.70 -7.45 -11.32
N GLY A 92 8.96 -7.02 -11.15
CA GLY A 92 9.33 -5.61 -11.03
C GLY A 92 8.91 -5.03 -9.69
N PHE A 93 8.68 -3.71 -9.64
CA PHE A 93 8.15 -3.06 -8.44
C PHE A 93 6.62 -3.12 -8.40
N PRO A 94 6.01 -3.44 -7.25
CA PRO A 94 4.57 -3.31 -7.07
C PRO A 94 4.16 -1.82 -7.07
N VAL A 95 2.87 -1.53 -7.22
CA VAL A 95 2.38 -0.14 -7.11
C VAL A 95 2.57 0.39 -5.69
N VAL A 96 2.29 -0.47 -4.70
CA VAL A 96 2.55 -0.23 -3.28
C VAL A 96 3.32 -1.43 -2.74
N ASP A 97 4.48 -1.16 -2.15
CA ASP A 97 5.27 -2.17 -1.46
C ASP A 97 4.66 -2.48 -0.08
N ALA A 98 4.67 -3.76 0.27
CA ALA A 98 4.27 -4.25 1.58
C ALA A 98 5.02 -5.55 1.87
N GLY A 99 5.75 -5.57 2.98
CA GLY A 99 6.45 -6.76 3.47
C GLY A 99 5.48 -7.82 4.00
N PRO A 100 5.91 -9.09 4.12
CA PRO A 100 5.08 -10.16 4.66
C PRO A 100 4.76 -9.96 6.15
N GLY A 101 3.57 -10.37 6.56
CA GLY A 101 3.02 -10.15 7.90
C GLY A 101 2.31 -8.80 8.02
N ALA A 102 2.13 -8.34 9.26
CA ALA A 102 1.58 -7.02 9.54
C ALA A 102 2.71 -6.01 9.70
N GLU A 103 2.61 -4.89 9.00
CA GLU A 103 3.54 -3.77 9.08
C GLU A 103 2.76 -2.51 9.38
N VAL A 104 3.20 -1.73 10.36
CA VAL A 104 2.53 -0.50 10.77
C VAL A 104 3.55 0.57 11.12
N TRP A 105 3.33 1.78 10.63
CA TRP A 105 4.04 2.96 11.11
C TRP A 105 3.16 4.19 11.10
N ALA A 106 3.43 5.07 12.04
CA ALA A 106 2.71 6.32 12.19
C ALA A 106 3.64 7.47 12.54
N TRP A 107 3.30 8.65 12.01
CA TRP A 107 3.90 9.93 12.38
C TRP A 107 2.96 10.68 13.29
N PHE A 108 3.47 11.09 14.45
CA PHE A 108 2.73 11.82 15.46
C PHE A 108 3.15 13.29 15.45
N ALA A 109 2.16 14.18 15.50
CA ALA A 109 2.36 15.61 15.68
C ALA A 109 2.03 16.02 17.13
N ASN A 110 2.43 17.24 17.50
CA ASN A 110 2.04 17.90 18.76
C ASN A 110 2.37 17.11 20.04
N ALA A 111 3.41 16.29 20.01
CA ALA A 111 3.85 15.53 21.18
C ALA A 111 4.96 16.27 21.92
N LYS A 112 4.92 16.30 23.26
CA LYS A 112 5.94 16.95 24.10
C LYS A 112 7.24 16.16 24.12
N ASP A 113 7.14 14.87 24.38
CA ASP A 113 8.28 13.95 24.46
C ASP A 113 8.00 12.60 23.77
N ASP A 114 9.01 11.72 23.78
CA ASP A 114 8.89 10.37 23.21
C ASP A 114 7.99 9.44 24.05
N ALA A 115 7.85 9.67 25.36
CA ALA A 115 7.04 8.83 26.24
C ALA A 115 5.54 9.02 25.97
N GLU A 116 5.13 10.26 25.70
CA GLU A 116 3.78 10.58 25.24
C GLU A 116 3.46 9.88 23.90
N VAL A 117 4.41 9.90 22.95
CA VAL A 117 4.26 9.20 21.66
C VAL A 117 4.15 7.70 21.86
N ASP A 118 4.95 7.10 22.75
CA ASP A 118 4.89 5.67 23.05
C ASP A 118 3.53 5.26 23.65
N GLY A 119 2.96 6.11 24.50
CA GLY A 119 1.60 5.92 25.04
C GLY A 119 0.53 5.96 23.97
N ARG A 120 0.54 6.98 23.11
CA ARG A 120 -0.39 7.13 21.97
C ARG A 120 -0.23 5.99 20.97
N TRP A 121 1.01 5.58 20.67
CA TRP A 121 1.35 4.46 19.80
C TRP A 121 0.75 3.14 20.28
N LYS A 122 0.92 2.81 21.57
CA LYS A 122 0.34 1.60 22.14
C LYS A 122 -1.18 1.58 22.06
N GLN A 123 -1.83 2.71 22.36
CA GLN A 123 -3.29 2.84 22.26
C GLN A 123 -3.77 2.74 20.80
N LEU A 124 -3.08 3.41 19.88
CA LEU A 124 -3.33 3.35 18.45
C LEU A 124 -3.28 1.92 17.92
N CYS A 125 -2.20 1.17 18.21
CA CYS A 125 -2.08 -0.23 17.81
C CYS A 125 -3.17 -1.12 18.43
N GLY A 126 -3.57 -0.85 19.68
CA GLY A 126 -4.70 -1.51 20.33
C GLY A 126 -6.05 -1.22 19.65
N THR A 127 -6.31 0.02 19.23
CA THR A 127 -7.52 0.37 18.48
C THR A 127 -7.52 -0.25 17.09
N LEU A 128 -6.38 -0.22 16.37
CA LEU A 128 -6.24 -0.84 15.05
C LEU A 128 -6.44 -2.36 15.11
N SER A 129 -5.94 -3.00 16.17
CA SER A 129 -6.17 -4.42 16.44
C SER A 129 -7.66 -4.76 16.48
N GLY A 130 -8.46 -3.98 17.22
CA GLY A 130 -9.91 -4.15 17.27
C GLY A 130 -10.62 -3.80 15.95
N LEU A 131 -10.17 -2.78 15.23
CA LEU A 131 -10.77 -2.35 13.97
C LEU A 131 -10.60 -3.39 12.86
N PHE A 132 -9.42 -4.03 12.80
CA PHE A 132 -9.07 -4.96 11.72
C PHE A 132 -9.12 -6.44 12.13
N CYS A 133 -9.50 -6.76 13.37
CA CYS A 133 -9.43 -8.13 13.92
C CYS A 133 -8.02 -8.72 13.78
N ALA A 134 -7.00 -7.94 14.13
CA ALA A 134 -5.58 -8.30 13.97
C ALA A 134 -4.86 -8.30 15.30
N SER A 135 -3.71 -8.95 15.39
CA SER A 135 -2.91 -9.06 16.62
C SER A 135 -2.00 -7.85 16.89
N LEU A 136 -2.35 -6.67 16.38
CA LEU A 136 -1.57 -5.43 16.55
C LEU A 136 -1.45 -4.98 18.01
N SER A 137 -2.28 -5.50 18.93
CA SER A 137 -2.15 -5.26 20.37
C SER A 137 -0.85 -5.83 20.96
N PHE A 138 -0.15 -6.72 20.25
CA PHE A 138 1.20 -7.19 20.63
C PHE A 138 2.31 -6.22 20.23
N VAL A 139 2.00 -5.09 19.59
CA VAL A 139 2.98 -4.02 19.38
C VAL A 139 3.24 -3.31 20.71
N ASP A 140 4.49 -3.37 21.15
CA ASP A 140 4.98 -2.78 22.38
C ASP A 140 6.43 -2.28 22.21
N GLY A 141 7.09 -1.88 23.30
CA GLY A 141 8.47 -1.40 23.22
C GLY A 141 9.46 -2.43 22.67
N THR A 142 9.17 -3.73 22.78
CA THR A 142 10.08 -4.81 22.41
C THR A 142 10.18 -5.05 20.90
N ASN A 143 9.21 -4.56 20.13
CA ASN A 143 9.14 -4.68 18.67
C ASN A 143 8.86 -3.34 17.98
N THR A 144 8.96 -2.21 18.70
CA THR A 144 8.83 -0.86 18.16
C THR A 144 10.20 -0.25 17.86
N PHE A 145 10.31 0.35 16.68
CA PHE A 145 11.50 1.01 16.16
C PHE A 145 11.22 2.49 15.93
N ARG A 146 12.30 3.27 15.89
CA ARG A 146 12.29 4.69 15.54
C ARG A 146 13.29 4.95 14.42
N PRO A 147 12.91 4.73 13.15
CA PRO A 147 13.76 5.05 12.01
C PRO A 147 14.09 6.54 11.94
N GLU A 148 15.36 6.88 11.76
CA GLU A 148 15.83 8.27 11.64
C GLU A 148 16.06 8.68 10.18
N TYR A 149 16.40 7.71 9.32
CA TYR A 149 16.77 7.96 7.92
C TYR A 149 15.81 7.34 6.92
N SER A 150 15.36 6.12 7.20
CA SER A 150 14.72 5.24 6.21
C SER A 150 13.28 5.63 5.90
N LEU A 151 12.57 6.20 6.87
CA LEU A 151 11.21 6.70 6.69
C LEU A 151 11.23 8.23 6.65
N ARG A 152 10.49 8.79 5.71
CA ARG A 152 10.22 10.22 5.60
C ARG A 152 8.72 10.43 5.51
N PRO A 153 8.15 11.43 6.22
CA PRO A 153 6.74 11.71 6.08
C PRO A 153 6.48 12.19 4.65
N GLN A 154 5.44 11.67 4.01
CA GLN A 154 5.05 12.08 2.66
C GLN A 154 4.54 13.51 2.62
N THR A 155 4.11 14.02 3.77
CA THR A 155 3.46 15.33 3.95
C THR A 155 4.32 16.28 4.80
N HIS A 156 5.61 15.97 4.99
CA HIS A 156 6.47 16.70 5.91
C HIS A 156 6.63 18.19 5.55
N ARG A 157 6.48 19.04 6.55
CA ARG A 157 6.79 20.47 6.49
C ARG A 157 8.08 20.79 7.22
N PHE A 158 8.80 21.77 6.69
CA PHE A 158 9.90 22.40 7.41
C PHE A 158 9.37 23.09 8.68
N GLY A 159 9.84 22.65 9.85
CA GLY A 159 9.52 23.27 11.16
C GLY A 159 8.57 22.46 12.05
N GLU A 160 7.93 21.41 11.55
CA GLU A 160 7.15 20.49 12.39
C GLU A 160 8.03 19.35 12.94
N GLU A 161 8.08 19.20 14.26
CA GLU A 161 8.72 18.05 14.89
C GLU A 161 7.76 16.84 14.86
N LEU A 162 7.84 16.05 13.80
CA LEU A 162 7.13 14.78 13.70
C LEU A 162 7.97 13.65 14.29
N ARG A 163 7.32 12.78 15.07
CA ARG A 163 7.96 11.59 15.66
C ARG A 163 7.35 10.33 15.07
N VAL A 164 8.20 9.46 14.52
CA VAL A 164 7.79 8.18 13.94
C VAL A 164 7.84 7.05 14.94
N ARG A 165 6.88 6.13 14.84
CA ARG A 165 6.97 4.78 15.39
C ARG A 165 6.70 3.78 14.28
N TYR A 166 7.49 2.72 14.26
CA TYR A 166 7.40 1.63 13.29
C TYR A 166 7.38 0.30 14.03
N ALA A 167 6.54 -0.63 13.62
CA ALA A 167 6.59 -2.02 14.07
C ALA A 167 6.20 -2.95 12.92
N ALA A 168 6.70 -4.18 12.99
CA ALA A 168 6.26 -5.26 12.14
C ALA A 168 6.06 -6.54 12.95
N LEU A 169 5.01 -7.28 12.61
CA LEU A 169 4.67 -8.59 13.15
C LEU A 169 4.69 -9.61 12.01
N PRO A 170 5.84 -10.23 11.72
CA PRO A 170 5.98 -11.14 10.57
C PRO A 170 5.08 -12.38 10.61
N ARG A 171 4.58 -12.74 11.80
CA ARG A 171 3.67 -13.89 12.01
C ARG A 171 2.19 -13.52 11.90
N GLU A 172 1.86 -12.23 11.86
CA GLU A 172 0.51 -11.75 11.66
C GLU A 172 0.22 -11.65 10.16
N ILE A 173 -0.12 -12.77 9.54
CA ILE A 173 -0.49 -12.79 8.13
C ILE A 173 -1.90 -12.24 7.93
N VAL A 174 -2.21 -11.80 6.72
CA VAL A 174 -3.57 -11.41 6.36
C VAL A 174 -4.48 -12.65 6.33
N CYS A 175 -5.62 -12.55 7.02
CA CYS A 175 -6.63 -13.59 7.14
C CYS A 175 -7.99 -13.12 6.63
N THR A 176 -8.91 -14.07 6.37
CA THR A 176 -10.25 -13.75 5.85
C THR A 176 -11.03 -12.83 6.80
N GLU A 177 -10.75 -12.87 8.10
CA GLU A 177 -11.35 -12.01 9.11
C GLU A 177 -10.95 -10.54 8.97
N ASN A 178 -9.83 -10.20 8.30
CA ASN A 178 -9.40 -8.81 8.08
C ASN A 178 -10.14 -8.14 6.91
N LEU A 179 -10.55 -8.91 5.89
CA LEU A 179 -11.13 -8.35 4.66
C LEU A 179 -12.47 -7.67 4.92
N THR A 180 -13.35 -8.32 5.69
CA THR A 180 -14.68 -7.79 5.98
C THR A 180 -14.66 -6.45 6.72
N PRO A 181 -13.94 -6.29 7.86
CA PRO A 181 -13.81 -4.99 8.52
C PRO A 181 -13.14 -3.96 7.62
N TRP A 182 -12.13 -4.34 6.84
CA TRP A 182 -11.48 -3.43 5.90
C TRP A 182 -12.45 -2.89 4.84
N LYS A 183 -13.28 -3.76 4.22
CA LYS A 183 -14.28 -3.34 3.22
C LYS A 183 -15.40 -2.49 3.84
N LYS A 184 -15.72 -2.69 5.13
CA LYS A 184 -16.73 -1.89 5.84
C LYS A 184 -16.33 -0.42 6.01
N LEU A 185 -15.05 -0.09 5.89
CA LEU A 185 -14.55 1.29 5.95
C LEU A 185 -14.77 2.07 4.64
N LEU A 186 -15.03 1.37 3.52
CA LEU A 186 -15.28 1.99 2.22
C LEU A 186 -16.68 2.60 2.15
N PRO A 187 -16.86 3.76 1.48
CA PRO A 187 -18.17 4.40 1.32
C PRO A 187 -19.24 3.47 0.72
N CYS A 188 -18.86 2.70 -0.30
CA CYS A 188 -19.74 1.79 -1.06
C CYS A 188 -19.87 0.40 -0.43
N LYS A 189 -19.21 0.19 0.72
CA LYS A 189 -19.21 -1.05 1.50
C LYS A 189 -18.85 -2.27 0.64
N LEU A 190 -19.74 -3.27 0.60
CA LEU A 190 -19.41 -4.64 0.17
C LEU A 190 -19.95 -5.02 -1.21
N ARG A 191 -20.95 -4.30 -1.76
CA ARG A 191 -21.80 -4.80 -2.86
C ARG A 191 -21.69 -4.05 -4.18
N GLU A 192 -21.16 -2.84 -4.19
CA GLU A 192 -21.06 -2.01 -5.39
C GLU A 192 -19.59 -1.70 -5.74
N GLY A 193 -19.35 -1.30 -7.00
CA GLY A 193 -18.04 -0.90 -7.48
C GLY A 193 -17.01 -2.02 -7.48
N PHE A 194 -15.72 -1.66 -7.47
CA PHE A 194 -14.63 -2.65 -7.47
C PHE A 194 -14.56 -3.43 -6.15
N ALA A 195 -15.09 -2.89 -5.06
CA ALA A 195 -15.17 -3.59 -3.78
C ALA A 195 -16.02 -4.88 -3.88
N SER A 196 -16.98 -4.94 -4.82
CA SER A 196 -17.76 -6.16 -5.07
C SER A 196 -16.88 -7.33 -5.50
N LEU A 197 -15.82 -7.09 -6.29
CA LEU A 197 -14.91 -8.13 -6.80
C LEU A 197 -14.03 -8.77 -5.71
N LEU A 198 -13.88 -8.11 -4.56
CA LEU A 198 -13.06 -8.58 -3.45
C LEU A 198 -13.82 -9.62 -2.61
N THR A 199 -13.94 -10.83 -3.13
CA THR A 199 -14.48 -11.98 -2.38
C THR A 199 -13.35 -12.77 -1.71
N PRO A 200 -13.57 -13.35 -0.51
CA PRO A 200 -12.52 -14.08 0.20
C PRO A 200 -11.85 -15.18 -0.65
N ASP A 201 -12.64 -16.01 -1.33
CA ASP A 201 -12.11 -17.16 -2.08
C ASP A 201 -11.12 -16.75 -3.19
N HIS A 202 -11.33 -15.60 -3.84
CA HIS A 202 -10.47 -15.13 -4.93
C HIS A 202 -9.31 -14.26 -4.45
N VAL A 203 -9.48 -13.56 -3.33
CA VAL A 203 -8.41 -12.78 -2.68
C VAL A 203 -7.36 -13.72 -2.07
N TYR A 204 -7.79 -14.74 -1.34
CA TYR A 204 -6.90 -15.59 -0.52
C TYR A 204 -6.37 -16.83 -1.25
N SER A 205 -6.80 -17.10 -2.48
CA SER A 205 -6.21 -18.14 -3.35
C SER A 205 -4.96 -17.69 -4.11
N GLY A 206 -4.63 -16.38 -4.08
CA GLY A 206 -3.46 -15.83 -4.76
C GLY A 206 -2.14 -16.13 -4.03
N ASN A 207 -1.04 -16.21 -4.80
CA ASN A 207 0.32 -16.44 -4.31
C ASN A 207 0.89 -15.27 -3.49
N TYR A 208 0.37 -14.08 -3.72
CA TYR A 208 0.63 -12.89 -2.94
C TYR A 208 -0.67 -12.11 -2.80
N HIS A 209 -1.01 -11.71 -1.59
CA HIS A 209 -2.13 -10.82 -1.35
C HIS A 209 -1.83 -9.89 -0.18
N SER A 210 -2.14 -8.61 -0.35
CA SER A 210 -1.90 -7.57 0.66
C SER A 210 -3.11 -6.66 0.77
N LEU A 211 -3.54 -6.40 2.00
CA LEU A 211 -4.51 -5.36 2.36
C LEU A 211 -3.76 -4.21 2.99
N ALA A 212 -3.96 -2.98 2.51
CA ALA A 212 -3.35 -1.81 3.09
C ALA A 212 -4.34 -0.69 3.38
N LEU A 213 -4.02 0.10 4.40
CA LEU A 213 -4.67 1.34 4.78
C LEU A 213 -3.57 2.40 4.96
N HIS A 214 -3.68 3.48 4.20
CA HIS A 214 -2.85 4.66 4.34
C HIS A 214 -3.73 5.85 4.65
N VAL A 215 -3.35 6.62 5.66
CA VAL A 215 -4.06 7.84 6.03
C VAL A 215 -3.04 8.96 6.14
N ARG A 216 -3.32 10.11 5.54
CA ARG A 216 -2.43 11.27 5.62
C ARG A 216 -3.21 12.57 5.66
N LYS A 217 -2.70 13.53 6.42
CA LYS A 217 -3.19 14.92 6.44
C LYS A 217 -2.48 15.71 5.33
N LEU A 218 -3.24 16.12 4.33
CA LEU A 218 -2.81 16.99 3.24
C LEU A 218 -3.15 18.44 3.59
N CYS A 219 -2.35 19.36 3.08
CA CYS A 219 -2.68 20.78 3.13
C CYS A 219 -3.53 21.13 1.94
N ASP A 220 -4.64 21.81 2.19
CA ASP A 220 -5.54 22.30 1.14
C ASP A 220 -4.96 23.55 0.47
N ASP A 221 -4.22 24.37 1.23
CA ASP A 221 -3.58 25.59 0.79
C ASP A 221 -2.08 25.62 1.14
N ALA A 222 -1.32 26.51 0.47
CA ALA A 222 0.12 26.66 0.71
C ALA A 222 0.43 27.06 2.16
N GLU A 223 -0.42 27.90 2.76
CA GLU A 223 -0.34 28.31 4.16
C GLU A 223 -0.74 27.15 5.12
N CYS A 224 -1.61 26.23 4.68
CA CYS A 224 -2.18 25.10 5.43
C CYS A 224 -2.88 25.55 6.70
N GLY A 225 -3.68 26.61 6.56
CA GLY A 225 -4.71 26.90 7.52
C GLY A 225 -5.85 25.88 7.46
N ARG A 226 -5.94 25.10 6.36
CA ARG A 226 -6.94 24.05 6.15
C ARG A 226 -6.29 22.73 5.78
N PHE A 227 -6.82 21.66 6.35
CA PHE A 227 -6.33 20.31 6.12
C PHE A 227 -7.38 19.49 5.37
N GLN A 228 -6.90 18.63 4.48
CA GLN A 228 -7.67 17.59 3.84
C GLN A 228 -7.16 16.24 4.35
N LEU A 229 -8.06 15.40 4.85
CA LEU A 229 -7.74 14.04 5.21
C LEU A 229 -7.87 13.15 3.97
N GLU A 230 -6.79 12.48 3.58
CA GLU A 230 -6.83 11.46 2.54
C GLU A 230 -6.70 10.08 3.16
N VAL A 231 -7.68 9.23 2.89
CA VAL A 231 -7.72 7.81 3.26
C VAL A 231 -7.61 6.99 1.98
N ARG A 232 -6.50 6.27 1.84
CA ARG A 232 -6.25 5.36 0.73
C ARG A 232 -6.24 3.92 1.22
N GLN A 233 -7.21 3.16 0.74
CA GLN A 233 -7.33 1.73 0.98
C GLN A 233 -6.93 0.99 -0.29
N SER A 234 -6.00 0.05 -0.21
CA SER A 234 -5.58 -0.73 -1.39
C SER A 234 -5.53 -2.24 -1.14
N VAL A 235 -5.75 -3.01 -2.21
CA VAL A 235 -5.55 -4.47 -2.24
C VAL A 235 -4.63 -4.83 -3.39
N SER A 236 -3.53 -5.51 -3.10
CA SER A 236 -2.62 -6.08 -4.10
C SER A 236 -2.84 -7.58 -4.16
N LEU A 237 -3.07 -8.16 -5.34
CA LEU A 237 -3.25 -9.60 -5.55
C LEU A 237 -2.37 -10.09 -6.68
N VAL A 238 -1.68 -11.21 -6.49
CA VAL A 238 -0.97 -11.93 -7.56
C VAL A 238 -1.59 -13.31 -7.70
N GLN A 239 -2.20 -13.57 -8.85
CA GLN A 239 -2.93 -14.80 -9.13
C GLN A 239 -2.27 -15.55 -10.28
N ASP A 240 -2.26 -16.89 -10.20
CA ASP A 240 -1.67 -17.76 -11.22
C ASP A 240 -2.67 -18.05 -12.34
N GLN A 241 -2.36 -17.62 -13.57
CA GLN A 241 -3.24 -17.82 -14.73
C GLN A 241 -3.45 -19.30 -15.06
N ARG A 242 -2.50 -20.17 -14.71
CA ARG A 242 -2.59 -21.62 -14.98
C ARG A 242 -3.74 -22.28 -14.24
N LEU A 243 -4.14 -21.73 -13.10
CA LEU A 243 -5.32 -22.19 -12.34
C LEU A 243 -6.64 -21.86 -13.05
N PHE A 244 -6.62 -20.92 -14.00
CA PHE A 244 -7.80 -20.44 -14.74
C PHE A 244 -7.85 -20.93 -16.20
N GLY A 245 -7.08 -21.97 -16.52
CA GLY A 245 -7.19 -22.69 -17.79
C GLY A 245 -6.45 -22.07 -18.98
N GLY A 246 -5.41 -21.25 -18.76
CA GLY A 246 -4.52 -20.78 -19.83
C GLY A 246 -3.93 -19.39 -19.59
N LYS A 247 -3.42 -18.76 -20.67
CA LYS A 247 -2.86 -17.40 -20.65
C LYS A 247 -3.93 -16.30 -20.70
N ASP A 248 -5.15 -16.67 -21.11
CA ASP A 248 -6.28 -15.76 -21.25
C ASP A 248 -6.94 -15.49 -19.90
N TRP A 249 -7.19 -14.22 -19.62
CA TRP A 249 -7.84 -13.80 -18.38
C TRP A 249 -9.03 -12.89 -18.67
N SER A 250 -9.95 -12.84 -17.72
CA SER A 250 -11.04 -11.88 -17.70
C SER A 250 -11.33 -11.48 -16.27
N VAL A 251 -11.98 -10.32 -16.07
CA VAL A 251 -12.40 -9.88 -14.73
C VAL A 251 -13.18 -11.00 -14.03
N ARG A 252 -14.11 -11.64 -14.74
CA ARG A 252 -14.88 -12.76 -14.22
C ARG A 252 -14.05 -14.00 -13.88
N LYS A 253 -13.01 -14.33 -14.66
CA LYS A 253 -12.13 -15.46 -14.36
C LYS A 253 -11.27 -15.17 -13.11
N LEU A 254 -10.75 -13.96 -12.99
CA LEU A 254 -9.87 -13.55 -11.89
C LEU A 254 -10.60 -13.43 -10.55
N PHE A 255 -11.84 -12.93 -10.58
CA PHE A 255 -12.60 -12.59 -9.36
C PHE A 255 -13.89 -13.40 -9.19
N GLY A 256 -14.12 -14.43 -10.01
CA GLY A 256 -15.32 -15.29 -9.99
C GLY A 256 -16.60 -14.66 -10.54
N GLN A 257 -16.65 -13.32 -10.57
CA GLN A 257 -17.82 -12.55 -11.01
C GLN A 257 -17.43 -11.33 -11.84
N GLY A 258 -18.37 -10.88 -12.67
CA GLY A 258 -18.27 -9.56 -13.30
C GLY A 258 -18.68 -8.46 -12.32
N MET A 259 -18.62 -7.20 -12.77
CA MET A 259 -19.13 -6.07 -12.00
C MET A 259 -20.53 -5.70 -12.48
N GLU A 260 -21.48 -5.50 -11.58
CA GLU A 260 -22.83 -5.05 -11.94
C GLU A 260 -22.84 -3.58 -12.38
N GLY A 261 -22.01 -2.74 -11.76
CA GLY A 261 -21.91 -1.31 -12.04
C GLY A 261 -20.77 -0.65 -11.26
N ALA A 262 -20.60 0.65 -11.47
CA ALA A 262 -19.67 1.45 -10.67
C ALA A 262 -20.28 1.74 -9.29
N CYS A 263 -19.48 2.17 -8.33
CA CYS A 263 -20.06 2.70 -7.11
C CYS A 263 -20.78 4.04 -7.37
N THR A 264 -22.01 4.14 -6.86
CA THR A 264 -22.84 5.35 -6.93
C THR A 264 -22.23 6.56 -6.22
N LEU A 265 -21.52 6.35 -5.11
CA LEU A 265 -20.83 7.39 -4.32
C LEU A 265 -19.46 7.78 -4.88
N ALA A 266 -18.88 6.99 -5.79
CA ALA A 266 -17.59 7.33 -6.37
C ALA A 266 -17.75 8.48 -7.37
N ALA A 267 -16.82 9.42 -7.41
CA ALA A 267 -16.69 10.43 -8.46
C ALA A 267 -16.11 9.79 -9.73
N SER A 268 -15.04 9.01 -9.59
CA SER A 268 -14.42 8.22 -10.66
C SER A 268 -14.42 6.72 -10.35
N SER A 269 -14.66 5.89 -11.38
CA SER A 269 -14.53 4.44 -11.31
C SER A 269 -13.85 3.91 -12.57
N LYS A 270 -12.54 3.67 -12.49
CA LYS A 270 -11.70 3.36 -13.67
C LYS A 270 -10.96 2.03 -13.54
N LEU A 271 -11.00 1.24 -14.60
CA LEU A 271 -10.15 0.06 -14.77
C LEU A 271 -9.01 0.39 -15.73
N TYR A 272 -7.78 0.13 -15.31
CA TYR A 272 -6.58 0.22 -16.12
C TYR A 272 -6.05 -1.19 -16.42
N VAL A 273 -5.74 -1.46 -17.68
CA VAL A 273 -5.10 -2.73 -18.09
C VAL A 273 -3.74 -2.41 -18.70
N ASP A 274 -2.68 -2.95 -18.12
CA ASP A 274 -1.33 -2.81 -18.65
C ASP A 274 -1.13 -3.74 -19.85
N VAL A 275 -0.88 -3.13 -21.02
CA VAL A 275 -0.67 -3.81 -22.30
C VAL A 275 0.72 -3.53 -22.87
N THR A 276 1.66 -3.08 -22.03
CA THR A 276 2.99 -2.64 -22.46
C THR A 276 3.78 -3.74 -23.16
N ASP A 277 3.88 -4.91 -22.51
CA ASP A 277 4.76 -5.99 -22.95
C ASP A 277 4.03 -7.09 -23.76
N ARG A 278 2.71 -6.96 -23.92
CA ARG A 278 1.87 -7.98 -24.55
C ARG A 278 0.78 -7.38 -25.43
N SER A 279 0.67 -7.90 -26.64
CA SER A 279 -0.39 -7.59 -27.59
C SER A 279 -1.62 -8.45 -27.28
N TYR A 280 -2.50 -7.93 -26.42
CA TYR A 280 -3.79 -8.56 -26.13
C TYR A 280 -4.85 -8.13 -27.12
N GLU A 281 -5.66 -9.10 -27.55
CA GLU A 281 -6.96 -8.80 -28.15
C GLU A 281 -7.98 -8.65 -27.01
N MET A 282 -8.51 -7.44 -26.86
CA MET A 282 -9.49 -7.11 -25.82
C MET A 282 -10.91 -7.32 -26.33
N THR A 283 -11.78 -7.91 -25.52
CA THR A 283 -13.20 -8.10 -25.88
C THR A 283 -14.02 -6.81 -25.84
N GLN A 284 -13.49 -5.75 -25.23
CA GLN A 284 -14.12 -4.44 -25.13
C GLN A 284 -13.14 -3.38 -25.66
N VAL A 285 -13.68 -2.35 -26.32
CA VAL A 285 -12.89 -1.20 -26.75
C VAL A 285 -12.59 -0.32 -25.52
N PRO A 286 -11.33 0.07 -25.29
CA PRO A 286 -10.99 0.95 -24.18
C PRO A 286 -11.61 2.33 -24.39
N THR A 287 -11.97 2.97 -23.28
CA THR A 287 -12.44 4.36 -23.26
C THR A 287 -11.32 5.32 -23.65
N ASP A 288 -10.09 5.05 -23.19
CA ASP A 288 -8.90 5.82 -23.54
C ASP A 288 -7.63 4.95 -23.52
N VAL A 289 -6.55 5.43 -24.16
CA VAL A 289 -5.24 4.78 -24.21
C VAL A 289 -4.19 5.72 -23.64
N ILE A 290 -3.73 5.43 -22.42
CA ILE A 290 -2.72 6.22 -21.72
C ILE A 290 -1.34 5.70 -22.10
N ARG A 291 -0.49 6.60 -22.61
CA ARG A 291 0.92 6.31 -22.91
C ARG A 291 1.80 7.16 -22.02
N THR A 292 2.67 6.54 -21.24
CA THR A 292 3.61 7.25 -20.37
C THR A 292 5.03 6.75 -20.60
N THR A 293 5.99 7.66 -20.60
CA THR A 293 7.42 7.32 -20.66
C THR A 293 8.11 7.89 -19.43
N ARG A 294 8.64 7.00 -18.58
CA ARG A 294 9.35 7.38 -17.35
C ARG A 294 10.70 6.65 -17.29
N GLY A 295 11.78 7.39 -17.11
CA GLY A 295 13.13 6.80 -16.95
C GLY A 295 13.57 5.94 -18.14
N GLY A 296 13.09 6.22 -19.35
CA GLY A 296 13.38 5.43 -20.56
C GLY A 296 12.47 4.21 -20.77
N ALA A 297 11.62 3.85 -19.80
CA ALA A 297 10.58 2.83 -19.97
C ALA A 297 9.27 3.48 -20.44
N SER A 298 8.72 3.00 -21.55
CA SER A 298 7.39 3.35 -22.02
C SER A 298 6.39 2.33 -21.51
N SER A 299 5.27 2.76 -20.94
CA SER A 299 4.12 1.90 -20.67
C SER A 299 2.86 2.39 -21.39
N VAL A 300 2.02 1.43 -21.75
CA VAL A 300 0.74 1.65 -22.42
C VAL A 300 -0.35 1.01 -21.58
N LEU A 301 -1.29 1.82 -21.11
CA LEU A 301 -2.43 1.38 -20.31
C LEU A 301 -3.73 1.64 -21.08
N TYR A 302 -4.61 0.64 -21.10
CA TYR A 302 -5.98 0.79 -21.56
C TYR A 302 -6.88 1.19 -20.40
N GLU A 303 -7.55 2.33 -20.51
CA GLU A 303 -8.49 2.83 -19.52
C GLU A 303 -9.93 2.44 -19.92
N TYR A 304 -10.70 1.94 -18.96
CA TYR A 304 -12.13 1.65 -19.08
C TYR A 304 -12.89 2.41 -17.98
N ASP A 305 -13.78 3.32 -18.37
CA ASP A 305 -14.65 4.05 -17.45
C ASP A 305 -15.94 3.26 -17.17
N ILE A 306 -16.02 2.66 -15.98
CA ILE A 306 -17.11 1.74 -15.60
C ILE A 306 -18.47 2.44 -15.60
N LYS A 307 -18.51 3.74 -15.26
CA LYS A 307 -19.78 4.50 -15.26
C LYS A 307 -20.36 4.66 -16.66
N GLN A 308 -19.52 4.68 -17.70
CA GLN A 308 -20.00 4.69 -19.09
C GLN A 308 -20.54 3.32 -19.52
N PHE A 309 -19.96 2.23 -19.00
CA PHE A 309 -20.44 0.87 -19.27
C PHE A 309 -21.75 0.56 -18.55
N GLU A 310 -21.94 1.05 -17.32
CA GLU A 310 -23.16 0.86 -16.53
C GLU A 310 -24.41 1.38 -17.24
N ARG A 311 -24.31 2.49 -17.98
CA ARG A 311 -25.42 3.02 -18.81
C ARG A 311 -25.96 2.02 -19.84
N LYS A 312 -25.19 0.98 -20.19
CA LYS A 312 -25.60 -0.07 -21.11
C LYS A 312 -26.38 -1.20 -20.42
N GLN A 313 -26.58 -1.15 -19.09
CA GLN A 313 -27.28 -2.15 -18.28
C GLN A 313 -26.75 -3.59 -18.47
N ARG A 314 -25.44 -3.76 -18.59
CA ARG A 314 -24.78 -5.06 -18.71
C ARG A 314 -23.73 -5.19 -17.63
N MET A 315 -23.56 -6.40 -17.09
CA MET A 315 -22.43 -6.70 -16.23
C MET A 315 -21.12 -6.43 -16.98
N PHE A 316 -20.28 -5.60 -16.40
CA PHE A 316 -18.98 -5.27 -16.94
C PHE A 316 -18.02 -6.46 -16.76
N ASN A 317 -17.43 -6.89 -17.87
CA ASN A 317 -16.41 -7.93 -17.90
C ASN A 317 -15.54 -7.74 -19.14
N VAL A 318 -14.33 -7.22 -18.95
CA VAL A 318 -13.29 -7.23 -19.99
C VAL A 318 -12.53 -8.55 -19.93
N ALA A 319 -12.22 -9.09 -21.11
CA ALA A 319 -11.37 -10.25 -21.27
C ALA A 319 -10.23 -9.92 -22.24
N ALA A 320 -9.05 -10.45 -21.91
CA ALA A 320 -7.84 -10.30 -22.70
C ALA A 320 -7.45 -11.69 -23.21
N VAL A 321 -7.36 -11.82 -24.53
CA VAL A 321 -6.93 -13.04 -25.21
C VAL A 321 -5.48 -12.84 -25.65
N ASP A 322 -4.60 -13.72 -25.17
CA ASP A 322 -3.19 -13.69 -25.52
C ASP A 322 -2.97 -14.43 -26.84
N ARG A 323 -2.76 -13.68 -27.93
CA ARG A 323 -2.42 -14.24 -29.24
C ARG A 323 -0.90 -14.31 -29.50
N ALA A 324 -0.07 -14.07 -28.48
CA ALA A 324 1.37 -14.18 -28.65
C ALA A 324 1.78 -15.62 -29.02
N ASP A 325 2.72 -15.73 -29.96
CA ASP A 325 3.28 -17.02 -30.36
C ASP A 325 3.86 -17.73 -29.13
N PRO A 326 3.41 -18.96 -28.81
CA PRO A 326 3.93 -19.71 -27.66
C PRO A 326 5.44 -19.96 -27.71
N ASN A 327 6.08 -19.83 -28.87
CA ASN A 327 7.53 -19.96 -29.03
C ASN A 327 8.30 -18.68 -28.71
N VAL A 328 7.63 -17.53 -28.58
CA VAL A 328 8.26 -16.26 -28.25
C VAL A 328 8.30 -16.09 -26.73
N VAL A 329 9.50 -16.12 -26.16
CA VAL A 329 9.74 -15.88 -24.73
C VAL A 329 10.00 -14.40 -24.49
N SER A 330 9.13 -13.74 -23.73
CA SER A 330 9.38 -12.37 -23.27
C SER A 330 10.54 -12.36 -22.28
N LEU A 331 11.60 -11.61 -22.60
CA LEU A 331 12.72 -11.40 -21.68
C LEU A 331 12.30 -10.45 -20.57
N ILE A 332 12.31 -10.93 -19.33
CA ILE A 332 12.02 -10.13 -18.14
C ILE A 332 13.22 -9.24 -17.86
N GLN A 333 13.03 -7.93 -17.92
CA GLN A 333 14.04 -6.99 -17.44
C GLN A 333 13.84 -6.78 -15.93
N PRO A 334 14.83 -7.11 -15.09
CA PRO A 334 14.73 -6.88 -13.66
C PRO A 334 14.66 -5.37 -13.38
N PRO A 335 14.08 -4.96 -12.25
CA PRO A 335 14.04 -3.55 -11.87
C PRO A 335 15.45 -2.98 -11.67
N PRO A 336 15.61 -1.63 -11.72
CA PRO A 336 16.90 -0.95 -11.54
C PRO A 336 17.65 -1.34 -10.27
N ILE A 337 16.92 -1.74 -9.24
CA ILE A 337 17.47 -2.24 -7.99
C ILE A 337 16.58 -3.34 -7.41
N TYR A 338 17.20 -4.37 -6.84
CA TYR A 338 16.51 -5.41 -6.10
C TYR A 338 17.43 -6.03 -5.06
N SER A 339 16.85 -6.72 -4.08
CA SER A 339 17.60 -7.36 -2.99
C SER A 339 17.13 -8.78 -2.71
N LYS A 340 18.07 -9.63 -2.28
CA LYS A 340 17.84 -10.97 -1.77
C LYS A 340 18.44 -11.09 -0.39
N ARG A 341 17.68 -11.65 0.56
CA ARG A 341 18.15 -11.94 1.91
C ARG A 341 18.14 -13.43 2.16
N PHE A 342 19.20 -13.95 2.77
CA PHE A 342 19.31 -15.35 3.15
C PHE A 342 20.20 -15.50 4.37
N ILE A 343 20.04 -16.63 5.07
CA ILE A 343 20.90 -17.01 6.18
C ILE A 343 22.01 -17.90 5.62
N SER A 344 23.24 -17.63 6.02
CA SER A 344 24.44 -18.40 5.68
C SER A 344 25.13 -18.86 6.96
N GLY A 345 26.05 -19.83 6.85
CA GLY A 345 26.74 -20.42 7.99
C GLY A 345 26.41 -21.90 8.20
N VAL A 346 27.19 -22.54 9.08
CA VAL A 346 27.05 -23.97 9.40
C VAL A 346 26.89 -24.10 10.92
N GLY A 347 25.93 -24.92 11.35
CA GLY A 347 25.62 -25.14 12.78
C GLY A 347 24.81 -24.00 13.41
N GLN A 348 24.62 -24.06 14.73
CA GLN A 348 23.92 -23.04 15.53
C GLN A 348 24.84 -21.91 16.03
N GLU A 349 26.13 -21.93 15.66
CA GLU A 349 27.17 -21.06 16.24
C GLU A 349 27.75 -20.02 15.25
N ARG A 350 27.61 -20.23 13.94
CA ARG A 350 28.20 -19.37 12.89
C ARG A 350 27.16 -18.84 11.92
N GLY A 351 25.96 -18.54 12.43
CA GLY A 351 24.91 -17.94 11.64
C GLY A 351 25.35 -16.57 11.12
N ARG A 352 25.07 -16.29 9.86
CA ARG A 352 25.29 -15.00 9.22
C ARG A 352 24.03 -14.61 8.47
N ILE A 353 23.60 -13.37 8.65
CA ILE A 353 22.55 -12.79 7.82
C ILE A 353 23.23 -12.10 6.64
N VAL A 354 22.85 -12.49 5.44
CA VAL A 354 23.39 -11.92 4.20
C VAL A 354 22.27 -11.24 3.42
N THR A 355 22.43 -9.96 3.14
CA THR A 355 21.57 -9.17 2.27
C THR A 355 22.36 -8.77 1.03
N ARG A 356 22.01 -9.36 -0.11
CA ARG A 356 22.61 -9.08 -1.42
C ARG A 356 21.75 -8.07 -2.17
N ILE A 357 22.34 -6.93 -2.54
CA ILE A 357 21.66 -5.84 -3.23
C ILE A 357 22.30 -5.66 -4.60
N THR A 358 21.51 -5.73 -5.66
CA THR A 358 21.98 -5.57 -7.04
C THR A 358 21.45 -4.28 -7.62
N ASN A 359 22.35 -3.45 -8.14
CA ASN A 359 22.05 -2.26 -8.92
C ASN A 359 22.28 -2.58 -10.41
N THR A 360 21.22 -2.66 -11.20
CA THR A 360 21.28 -2.85 -12.66
C THR A 360 21.30 -1.53 -13.42
N HIS A 361 21.10 -0.40 -12.71
CA HIS A 361 21.11 0.94 -13.27
C HIS A 361 22.50 1.37 -13.75
N TRP A 362 22.54 2.32 -14.69
CA TRP A 362 23.78 2.85 -15.28
C TRP A 362 24.47 3.92 -14.42
N THR A 363 23.85 4.35 -13.32
CA THR A 363 24.44 5.28 -12.34
C THR A 363 24.59 4.61 -10.98
N ASP A 364 25.46 5.20 -10.16
CA ASP A 364 25.54 4.89 -8.74
C ASP A 364 24.24 5.33 -8.06
N LEU A 365 23.79 4.56 -7.07
CA LEU A 365 22.55 4.83 -6.33
C LEU A 365 22.86 4.99 -4.84
N ASN A 366 22.24 5.97 -4.19
CA ASN A 366 22.33 6.14 -2.74
C ASN A 366 21.18 5.36 -2.09
N LEU A 367 21.51 4.54 -1.10
CA LEU A 367 20.56 3.66 -0.42
C LEU A 367 20.65 3.87 1.09
N ILE A 368 19.49 3.71 1.73
CA ILE A 368 19.38 3.55 3.16
C ILE A 368 18.81 2.15 3.40
N ILE A 369 19.52 1.34 4.17
CA ILE A 369 19.12 -0.01 4.53
C ILE A 369 18.66 0.05 5.98
N PHE A 370 17.41 -0.35 6.22
CA PHE A 370 16.85 -0.52 7.55
C PHE A 370 16.72 -2.01 7.88
N GLU A 371 17.26 -2.41 9.03
CA GLU A 371 17.20 -3.78 9.51
C GLU A 371 16.36 -3.83 10.81
N ASN A 372 15.19 -4.47 10.71
CA ASN A 372 14.33 -4.81 11.84
C ASN A 372 14.84 -6.11 12.49
N ILE A 373 15.59 -5.98 13.59
CA ILE A 373 16.23 -7.13 14.26
C ILE A 373 15.65 -7.30 15.67
N PRO A 374 14.99 -8.44 15.97
CA PRO A 374 14.43 -8.69 17.30
C PRO A 374 15.49 -8.69 18.40
N TRP A 375 15.11 -8.28 19.62
CA TRP A 375 16.01 -8.17 20.77
C TRP A 375 16.70 -9.47 21.18
N PHE A 376 16.12 -10.63 20.83
CA PHE A 376 16.66 -11.95 21.14
C PHE A 376 17.66 -12.46 20.09
N VAL A 377 17.84 -11.73 18.99
CA VAL A 377 18.86 -12.04 17.98
C VAL A 377 20.08 -11.16 18.27
N PRO A 378 21.14 -11.71 18.89
CA PRO A 378 22.36 -10.94 19.10
C PRO A 378 23.01 -10.68 17.73
N ILE A 379 23.40 -9.43 17.50
CA ILE A 379 24.17 -9.05 16.31
C ILE A 379 25.44 -8.35 16.74
N TYR A 380 26.54 -8.69 16.09
CA TYR A 380 27.83 -8.12 16.40
C TYR A 380 28.20 -7.08 15.37
N LEU A 381 27.99 -5.79 15.66
CA LEU A 381 28.25 -4.73 14.65
C LEU A 381 29.69 -4.76 14.09
N HIS A 382 30.67 -5.23 14.87
CA HIS A 382 32.06 -5.36 14.41
C HIS A 382 32.27 -6.45 13.33
N THR A 383 31.30 -7.34 13.13
CA THR A 383 31.31 -8.37 12.07
C THR A 383 30.66 -7.88 10.78
N LEU A 384 30.06 -6.67 10.79
CA LEU A 384 29.45 -6.05 9.62
C LEU A 384 30.47 -5.91 8.48
N LYS A 385 30.20 -6.58 7.36
CA LYS A 385 30.99 -6.46 6.13
C LYS A 385 30.09 -6.09 4.97
N ILE A 386 30.52 -5.08 4.22
CA ILE A 386 29.89 -4.65 2.97
C ILE A 386 30.91 -4.89 1.88
N THR A 387 30.65 -5.83 0.97
CA THR A 387 31.63 -6.25 -0.03
C THR A 387 31.05 -6.28 -1.44
N GLN A 388 31.93 -6.11 -2.42
CA GLN A 388 31.69 -6.33 -3.84
C GLN A 388 32.77 -7.29 -4.33
N GLY A 389 32.50 -8.59 -4.23
CA GLY A 389 33.54 -9.60 -4.41
C GLY A 389 34.69 -9.37 -3.40
N PRO A 390 35.94 -9.16 -3.83
CA PRO A 390 37.07 -8.91 -2.93
C PRO A 390 37.13 -7.48 -2.38
N ILE A 391 36.37 -6.53 -2.94
CA ILE A 391 36.44 -5.11 -2.57
C ILE A 391 35.55 -4.86 -1.36
N GLN A 392 36.10 -4.27 -0.30
CA GLN A 392 35.33 -3.84 0.86
C GLN A 392 34.86 -2.39 0.69
N HIS A 393 33.60 -2.14 0.99
CA HIS A 393 32.96 -0.83 0.93
C HIS A 393 32.73 -0.29 2.33
N THR A 394 32.89 1.02 2.49
CA THR A 394 32.61 1.72 3.75
C THR A 394 31.26 2.45 3.64
N PRO A 395 30.37 2.28 4.63
CA PRO A 395 29.12 3.03 4.66
C PRO A 395 29.39 4.52 4.96
N ARG A 396 28.56 5.40 4.42
CA ARG A 396 28.63 6.84 4.71
C ARG A 396 28.21 7.13 6.15
N THR A 397 27.20 6.41 6.64
CA THR A 397 26.68 6.56 7.99
C THR A 397 26.11 5.24 8.46
N VAL A 398 26.31 4.93 9.74
CA VAL A 398 25.71 3.78 10.41
C VAL A 398 25.08 4.29 11.70
N LYS A 399 23.78 4.05 11.86
CA LYS A 399 23.08 4.24 13.12
C LYS A 399 22.77 2.87 13.70
N TYR A 400 23.36 2.60 14.85
CA TYR A 400 23.13 1.37 15.59
C TYR A 400 22.67 1.69 17.00
N ILE A 401 21.56 1.08 17.41
CA ILE A 401 21.09 1.09 18.78
C ILE A 401 20.96 -0.38 19.21
N PRO A 402 21.76 -0.85 20.18
CA PRO A 402 21.72 -2.26 20.58
C PRO A 402 20.38 -2.59 21.22
N GLY A 403 19.88 -3.79 20.93
CA GLY A 403 18.70 -4.35 21.58
C GLY A 403 18.91 -4.50 23.08
N ARG A 404 17.81 -4.41 23.83
CA ARG A 404 17.75 -4.69 25.26
C ARG A 404 16.73 -5.79 25.49
N GLN A 405 17.14 -6.80 26.25
CA GLN A 405 16.35 -8.01 26.45
C GLN A 405 14.94 -7.68 26.97
N ARG A 406 13.90 -8.09 26.23
CA ARG A 406 12.48 -7.84 26.55
C ARG A 406 12.09 -6.37 26.73
N GLU A 407 12.91 -5.45 26.24
CA GLU A 407 12.66 -4.01 26.36
C GLU A 407 12.63 -3.32 25.01
N ARG A 408 13.61 -3.60 24.14
CA ARG A 408 13.81 -2.85 22.90
C ARG A 408 14.52 -3.69 21.83
N PRO A 409 14.11 -3.64 20.56
CA PRO A 409 14.79 -4.35 19.49
C PRO A 409 16.15 -3.72 19.13
N SER A 410 16.94 -4.43 18.32
CA SER A 410 18.19 -3.91 17.76
C SER A 410 17.88 -3.07 16.53
N HIS A 411 18.20 -1.78 16.58
CA HIS A 411 17.98 -0.85 15.47
C HIS A 411 19.27 -0.70 14.67
N LEU A 412 19.20 -0.93 13.35
CA LEU A 412 20.34 -0.74 12.45
C LEU A 412 19.87 -0.04 11.17
N GLU A 413 20.43 1.15 10.91
CA GLU A 413 20.28 1.88 9.65
C GLU A 413 21.65 2.16 9.04
N ILE A 414 21.80 1.84 7.75
CA ILE A 414 23.07 1.99 7.02
C ILE A 414 22.82 2.83 5.76
N ALA A 415 23.52 3.95 5.64
CA ALA A 415 23.52 4.77 4.43
C ALA A 415 24.77 4.47 3.60
N LEU A 416 24.61 4.06 2.35
CA LEU A 416 25.72 3.72 1.45
C LEU A 416 25.40 4.05 -0.01
N THR A 417 26.45 4.08 -0.84
CA THR A 417 26.31 4.23 -2.29
C THR A 417 26.64 2.90 -2.96
N ILE A 418 25.70 2.35 -3.72
CA ILE A 418 25.94 1.18 -4.56
C ILE A 418 26.45 1.63 -5.94
N PRO A 419 27.61 1.14 -6.41
CA PRO A 419 28.10 1.47 -7.73
C PRO A 419 27.14 1.02 -8.84
N LYS A 420 27.17 1.70 -10.00
CA LYS A 420 26.43 1.29 -11.20
C LYS A 420 26.74 -0.17 -11.58
N ARG A 421 25.73 -0.89 -12.09
CA ARG A 421 25.87 -2.27 -12.61
C ARG A 421 26.69 -3.19 -11.69
N SER A 422 26.38 -3.16 -10.39
CA SER A 422 27.14 -3.89 -9.38
C SER A 422 26.22 -4.60 -8.38
N THR A 423 26.79 -5.56 -7.65
CA THR A 423 26.11 -6.27 -6.57
C THR A 423 26.93 -6.10 -5.31
N LEU A 424 26.30 -5.57 -4.25
CA LEU A 424 26.88 -5.50 -2.91
C LEU A 424 26.32 -6.61 -2.05
N GLU A 425 27.18 -7.17 -1.20
CA GLU A 425 26.82 -8.13 -0.18
C GLU A 425 27.03 -7.50 1.20
N LEU A 426 25.93 -7.28 1.91
CA LEU A 426 25.91 -6.89 3.31
C LEU A 426 25.85 -8.18 4.14
N SER A 427 26.81 -8.40 5.03
CA SER A 427 26.82 -9.53 5.94
C SER A 427 27.04 -9.09 7.37
N ILE A 428 26.31 -9.71 8.29
CA ILE A 428 26.46 -9.54 9.74
C ILE A 428 26.28 -10.91 10.41
N ASP A 429 27.17 -11.20 11.36
CA ASP A 429 27.16 -12.43 12.17
C ASP A 429 26.38 -12.22 13.48
#